data_AF-T0SDM7-F1
#
_entry.id   AF-T0SDM7-F1
#
_cell.length_a   1.000
_cell.length_b   1.000
_cell.length_c   1.000
_cell.angle_alpha   90.00
_cell.angle_beta   90.00
_cell.angle_gamma   90.00
#
_symmetry.space_group_name_H-M   'P 1'
#
loop_
_entity.id
_entity.type
_entity.pdbx_description
1 polymer ?
#
loop_
_entity_poly.entity_id
_entity_poly.type
_entity_poly.pdbx_seq_one_letter_code
_entity_poly.pdbx_strand_id
1 'polypeptide(L)'
;MKKTWLTLTTLFVLLSMVSCQESHFREDKVFAGGLYVKKEVLNKGKQIYTEFCMPCHGVDGDGKGVAAKSMKVPPRDFTTGVFKFGEVVAGELPHDAHLFKILEKGLHGTAMLPWDLKHDQMFAVVQYIKTFAPQVWEGKDKKLGEQIVITKDPYGEAHKAAAIEAGKKVYHGEASCWSCHRAYVDKQELAKITDSKVSDIGEDAYQVKLQETEWGFKNLPPEFTWNAVRSATTVEELYVRLAAGVGGTAMPSWKGTITDEQIWAVSHYVKSLMDLKDSPERKEFMESIK
;
A
#
# COMPACT_ATOMS: atom_id res chain seq x y z
N MET A 1 -1.63 -62.10 57.01
CA MET A 1 -1.84 -62.34 55.56
C MET A 1 -2.76 -61.24 55.03
N LYS A 2 -2.24 -60.17 54.43
CA LYS A 2 -2.17 -59.84 52.98
C LYS A 2 -2.95 -58.52 52.77
N LYS A 3 -2.28 -57.37 52.90
CA LYS A 3 -1.82 -56.47 51.81
C LYS A 3 -2.96 -56.00 50.88
N THR A 4 -3.55 -54.86 51.19
CA THR A 4 -4.25 -53.97 50.25
C THR A 4 -3.35 -52.80 49.93
N TRP A 5 -2.43 -53.00 48.98
CA TRP A 5 -1.59 -51.95 48.40
C TRP A 5 -1.58 -52.17 46.90
N LEU A 6 -2.51 -51.53 46.19
CA LEU A 6 -2.44 -51.12 44.79
C LEU A 6 -3.85 -50.67 44.39
N THR A 7 -4.04 -49.38 44.17
CA THR A 7 -4.93 -48.75 43.16
C THR A 7 -5.12 -47.28 43.51
N LEU A 8 -4.04 -46.50 43.57
CA LEU A 8 -4.16 -45.03 43.64
C LEU A 8 -3.18 -44.32 42.71
N THR A 9 -2.70 -45.00 41.66
CA THR A 9 -1.68 -44.49 40.72
C THR A 9 -2.10 -44.58 39.25
N THR A 10 -3.39 -44.77 38.96
CA THR A 10 -3.91 -44.90 37.59
C THR A 10 -4.98 -43.86 37.23
N LEU A 11 -5.17 -42.82 38.05
CA LEU A 11 -6.12 -41.73 37.75
C LEU A 11 -5.47 -40.35 37.64
N PHE A 12 -4.14 -40.27 37.54
CA PHE A 12 -3.40 -39.00 37.46
C PHE A 12 -2.47 -38.89 36.24
N VAL A 13 -2.74 -39.66 35.18
CA VAL A 13 -1.96 -39.63 33.92
C VAL A 13 -2.84 -39.31 32.70
N LEU A 14 -4.16 -39.17 32.85
CA LEU A 14 -5.07 -38.90 31.72
C LEU A 14 -5.46 -37.43 31.54
N LEU A 15 -4.84 -36.49 32.27
CA LEU A 15 -5.14 -35.05 32.17
C LEU A 15 -3.99 -34.20 31.59
N SER A 16 -3.03 -34.81 30.90
CA SER A 16 -1.85 -34.11 30.33
C SER A 16 -1.85 -33.98 28.81
N MET A 17 -2.97 -34.22 28.12
CA MET A 17 -3.08 -34.03 26.66
C MET A 17 -4.20 -33.07 26.25
N VAL A 18 -4.41 -31.98 26.98
CA VAL A 18 -4.88 -30.75 26.32
C VAL A 18 -3.65 -30.14 25.66
N SER A 19 -3.23 -30.77 24.56
CA SER A 19 -2.33 -30.14 23.61
C SER A 19 -2.94 -28.78 23.30
N CYS A 20 -2.16 -27.69 23.49
CA CYS A 20 -2.48 -26.40 22.89
C CYS A 20 -2.71 -26.66 21.41
N GLN A 21 -3.97 -26.83 21.04
CA GLN A 21 -4.35 -27.09 19.68
C GLN A 21 -4.15 -25.76 18.98
N GLU A 22 -2.95 -25.55 18.45
CA GLU A 22 -2.71 -24.48 17.48
C GLU A 22 -3.88 -24.50 16.51
N SER A 23 -4.54 -23.35 16.35
CA SER A 23 -5.70 -23.21 15.47
C SER A 23 -5.28 -23.39 14.02
N HIS A 24 -5.08 -24.63 13.61
CA HIS A 24 -4.77 -24.99 12.24
C HIS A 24 -6.06 -24.99 11.43
N PHE A 25 -5.99 -24.47 10.20
CA PHE A 25 -7.04 -24.64 9.21
C PHE A 25 -7.29 -26.13 8.99
N ARG A 26 -8.57 -26.51 9.12
CA ARG A 26 -9.04 -27.90 8.93
C ARG A 26 -9.65 -28.13 7.55
N GLU A 27 -9.99 -27.05 6.87
CA GLU A 27 -10.70 -27.03 5.59
C GLU A 27 -9.97 -26.14 4.59
N ASP A 28 -10.09 -26.53 3.33
CA ASP A 28 -9.56 -25.78 2.19
C ASP A 28 -10.47 -24.56 1.94
N LYS A 29 -9.92 -23.51 1.32
CA LYS A 29 -10.65 -22.27 1.04
C LYS A 29 -10.65 -21.96 -0.44
N VAL A 30 -11.66 -21.21 -0.87
CA VAL A 30 -11.72 -20.61 -2.21
C VAL A 30 -11.79 -19.11 -2.07
N PHE A 31 -10.83 -18.42 -2.67
CA PHE A 31 -10.76 -16.97 -2.67
C PHE A 31 -11.19 -16.35 -4.01
N ALA A 32 -11.30 -15.03 -4.01
CA ALA A 32 -11.58 -14.22 -5.18
C ALA A 32 -10.75 -14.62 -6.41
N GLY A 33 -11.39 -14.60 -7.59
CA GLY A 33 -10.82 -15.14 -8.82
C GLY A 33 -10.88 -16.67 -8.92
N GLY A 34 -11.63 -17.34 -8.02
CA GLY A 34 -11.81 -18.79 -8.03
C GLY A 34 -10.58 -19.57 -7.54
N LEU A 35 -9.68 -18.91 -6.81
CA LEU A 35 -8.42 -19.50 -6.35
C LEU A 35 -8.68 -20.52 -5.23
N TYR A 36 -8.43 -21.80 -5.51
CA TYR A 36 -8.50 -22.88 -4.53
C TYR A 36 -7.19 -22.97 -3.74
N VAL A 37 -7.29 -22.96 -2.41
CA VAL A 37 -6.13 -23.01 -1.51
C VAL A 37 -6.31 -24.10 -0.47
N LYS A 38 -5.35 -25.02 -0.42
CA LYS A 38 -5.34 -26.12 0.54
C LYS A 38 -5.07 -25.62 1.96
N LYS A 39 -5.67 -26.27 2.96
CA LYS A 39 -5.44 -25.98 4.39
C LYS A 39 -3.97 -26.07 4.78
N GLU A 40 -3.18 -26.96 4.19
CA GLU A 40 -1.74 -27.06 4.46
C GLU A 40 -1.00 -25.78 4.06
N VAL A 41 -1.41 -25.15 2.95
CA VAL A 41 -0.86 -23.86 2.50
C VAL A 41 -1.25 -22.75 3.47
N LEU A 42 -2.51 -22.72 3.92
CA LEU A 42 -2.97 -21.74 4.91
C LEU A 42 -2.23 -21.89 6.25
N ASN A 43 -2.00 -23.14 6.68
CA ASN A 43 -1.25 -23.43 7.89
C ASN A 43 0.22 -23.00 7.79
N LYS A 44 0.87 -23.24 6.63
CA LYS A 44 2.21 -22.71 6.35
C LYS A 44 2.22 -21.18 6.35
N GLY A 45 1.21 -20.55 5.74
CA GLY A 45 1.06 -19.10 5.71
C GLY A 45 0.88 -18.50 7.10
N LYS A 46 0.09 -19.16 7.95
CA LYS A 46 -0.07 -18.80 9.37
C LYS A 46 1.25 -18.83 10.11
N GLN A 47 2.05 -19.89 9.95
CA GLN A 47 3.36 -19.99 10.61
C GLN A 47 4.27 -18.81 10.21
N ILE A 48 4.38 -18.54 8.89
CA ILE A 48 5.16 -17.41 8.37
C ILE A 48 4.64 -16.08 8.93
N TYR A 49 3.31 -15.88 8.93
CA TYR A 49 2.72 -14.67 9.48
C TYR A 49 3.03 -14.49 10.97
N THR A 50 2.86 -15.54 11.77
CA THR A 50 3.14 -15.51 13.21
C THR A 50 4.61 -15.16 13.50
N GLU A 51 5.54 -15.70 12.72
CA GLU A 51 6.96 -15.47 12.89
C GLU A 51 7.41 -14.06 12.45
N PHE A 52 6.91 -13.60 11.30
CA PHE A 52 7.48 -12.41 10.64
C PHE A 52 6.56 -11.19 10.61
N CYS A 53 5.24 -11.38 10.51
CA CYS A 53 4.28 -10.31 10.24
C CYS A 53 3.52 -9.86 11.48
N MET A 54 3.14 -10.80 12.34
CA MET A 54 2.31 -10.63 13.53
C MET A 54 2.84 -9.58 14.53
N PRO A 55 4.16 -9.43 14.78
CA PRO A 55 4.65 -8.41 15.70
C PRO A 55 4.23 -6.99 15.31
N CYS A 56 4.06 -6.73 14.01
CA CYS A 56 3.60 -5.45 13.47
C CYS A 56 2.10 -5.47 13.17
N HIS A 57 1.61 -6.46 12.44
CA HIS A 57 0.23 -6.50 11.94
C HIS A 57 -0.80 -7.06 12.92
N GLY A 58 -0.37 -7.58 14.07
CA GLY A 58 -1.25 -8.07 15.13
C GLY A 58 -1.65 -9.53 14.96
N VAL A 59 -2.07 -10.16 16.06
CA VAL A 59 -2.56 -11.56 16.07
C VAL A 59 -3.81 -11.69 15.22
N ASP A 60 -4.68 -10.67 15.29
CA ASP A 60 -5.96 -10.61 14.57
C ASP A 60 -5.86 -9.92 13.20
N GLY A 61 -4.65 -9.58 12.75
CA GLY A 61 -4.44 -8.88 11.48
C GLY A 61 -4.92 -7.43 11.46
N ASP A 62 -5.25 -6.85 12.62
CA ASP A 62 -5.88 -5.54 12.76
C ASP A 62 -4.88 -4.35 12.75
N GLY A 63 -3.60 -4.62 12.46
CA GLY A 63 -2.55 -3.61 12.46
C GLY A 63 -2.12 -3.15 13.85
N LYS A 64 -2.57 -3.80 14.94
CA LYS A 64 -2.27 -3.42 16.33
C LYS A 64 -1.26 -4.35 17.00
N GLY A 65 -0.29 -4.84 16.23
CA GLY A 65 0.83 -5.62 16.78
C GLY A 65 1.61 -4.84 17.83
N VAL A 66 2.34 -5.55 18.69
CA VAL A 66 3.11 -4.93 19.78
C VAL A 66 4.08 -3.85 19.30
N ALA A 67 4.66 -4.04 18.11
CA ALA A 67 5.57 -3.08 17.49
C ALA A 67 4.85 -1.87 16.87
N ALA A 68 3.55 -1.96 16.57
CA ALA A 68 2.79 -0.90 15.92
C ALA A 68 2.67 0.38 16.77
N LYS A 69 2.66 0.24 18.11
CA LYS A 69 2.42 1.34 19.06
C LYS A 69 3.45 2.48 18.95
N SER A 70 4.68 2.18 18.54
CA SER A 70 5.76 3.17 18.37
C SER A 70 5.95 3.62 16.92
N MET A 71 5.12 3.15 15.98
CA MET A 71 5.28 3.48 14.56
C MET A 71 4.51 4.75 14.18
N LYS A 72 5.19 5.67 13.50
CA LYS A 72 4.58 6.88 12.92
C LYS A 72 3.55 6.55 11.83
N VAL A 73 3.79 5.47 11.10
CA VAL A 73 2.87 4.95 10.07
C VAL A 73 2.33 3.63 10.59
N PRO A 74 1.02 3.53 10.88
CA PRO A 74 0.46 2.29 11.39
C PRO A 74 0.58 1.18 10.34
N PRO A 75 0.86 -0.07 10.75
CA PRO A 75 0.75 -1.24 9.90
C PRO A 75 -0.65 -1.38 9.28
N ARG A 76 -0.73 -2.10 8.16
CA ARG A 76 -2.01 -2.36 7.50
C ARG A 76 -2.90 -3.21 8.39
N ASP A 77 -4.12 -2.73 8.60
CA ASP A 77 -5.26 -3.52 9.06
C ASP A 77 -5.83 -4.34 7.90
N PHE A 78 -5.65 -5.65 7.97
CA PHE A 78 -6.09 -6.63 6.97
C PHE A 78 -7.56 -7.02 7.12
N THR A 79 -8.20 -6.74 8.26
CA THR A 79 -9.59 -7.15 8.56
C THR A 79 -10.63 -6.46 7.68
N THR A 80 -10.25 -5.31 7.11
CA THR A 80 -11.06 -4.55 6.16
C THR A 80 -11.01 -5.10 4.74
N GLY A 81 -9.99 -5.91 4.40
CA GLY A 81 -9.76 -6.37 3.04
C GLY A 81 -9.30 -5.28 2.06
N VAL A 82 -9.10 -4.04 2.51
CA VAL A 82 -8.71 -2.90 1.67
C VAL A 82 -7.19 -2.76 1.64
N PHE A 83 -6.61 -2.76 0.44
CA PHE A 83 -5.17 -2.61 0.21
C PHE A 83 -4.87 -1.28 -0.50
N LYS A 84 -3.97 -0.49 0.09
CA LYS A 84 -3.54 0.80 -0.46
C LYS A 84 -2.89 0.69 -1.85
N PHE A 85 -2.08 -0.35 -2.03
CA PHE A 85 -1.07 -0.38 -3.09
C PHE A 85 -1.27 -1.54 -4.08
N GLY A 86 -2.51 -1.76 -4.52
CA GLY A 86 -2.80 -2.62 -5.66
C GLY A 86 -2.52 -1.95 -7.01
N GLU A 87 -2.34 -2.75 -8.05
CA GLU A 87 -2.30 -2.31 -9.46
C GLU A 87 -3.68 -2.56 -10.13
N VAL A 88 -4.74 -2.21 -9.40
CA VAL A 88 -6.16 -2.19 -9.83
C VAL A 88 -6.75 -0.85 -9.39
N VAL A 89 -7.92 -0.49 -9.91
CA VAL A 89 -8.60 0.76 -9.48
C VAL A 89 -8.81 0.73 -7.95
N ALA A 90 -8.50 1.85 -7.28
CA ALA A 90 -8.62 1.99 -5.84
C ALA A 90 -10.03 1.60 -5.35
N GLY A 91 -10.08 0.69 -4.39
CA GLY A 91 -11.32 0.10 -3.87
C GLY A 91 -11.61 -1.30 -4.42
N GLU A 92 -10.98 -1.71 -5.52
CA GLU A 92 -11.09 -3.06 -6.05
C GLU A 92 -10.08 -4.03 -5.41
N LEU A 93 -10.34 -5.34 -5.57
CA LEU A 93 -9.47 -6.37 -5.00
C LEU A 93 -8.21 -6.58 -5.83
N PRO A 94 -7.01 -6.41 -5.23
CA PRO A 94 -5.76 -6.63 -5.94
C PRO A 94 -5.50 -8.11 -6.21
N HIS A 95 -4.71 -8.37 -7.24
CA HIS A 95 -4.16 -9.68 -7.55
C HIS A 95 -2.98 -10.01 -6.64
N ASP A 96 -2.72 -11.30 -6.42
CA ASP A 96 -1.65 -11.78 -5.54
C ASP A 96 -0.28 -11.26 -5.95
N ALA A 97 -0.02 -11.15 -7.25
CA ALA A 97 1.22 -10.60 -7.78
C ALA A 97 1.50 -9.18 -7.27
N HIS A 98 0.47 -8.37 -7.03
CA HIS A 98 0.65 -7.02 -6.48
C HIS A 98 1.09 -7.08 -5.01
N LEU A 99 0.54 -8.02 -4.24
CA LEU A 99 0.92 -8.24 -2.85
C LEU A 99 2.32 -8.86 -2.73
N PHE A 100 2.70 -9.74 -3.67
CA PHE A 100 4.06 -10.27 -3.76
C PHE A 100 5.08 -9.16 -4.00
N LYS A 101 4.82 -8.23 -4.94
CA LYS A 101 5.68 -7.06 -5.15
C LYS A 101 5.87 -6.23 -3.88
N ILE A 102 4.83 -6.08 -3.05
CA ILE A 102 4.95 -5.38 -1.75
C ILE A 102 5.83 -6.15 -0.78
N LEU A 103 5.72 -7.49 -0.72
CA LEU A 103 6.59 -8.32 0.12
C LEU A 103 8.05 -8.26 -0.35
N GLU A 104 8.28 -8.32 -1.67
CA GLU A 104 9.61 -8.29 -2.26
C GLU A 104 10.31 -6.93 -2.13
N LYS A 105 9.58 -5.83 -2.35
CA LYS A 105 10.16 -4.47 -2.38
C LYS A 105 9.99 -3.71 -1.07
N GLY A 106 9.12 -4.17 -0.18
CA GLY A 106 8.68 -3.40 0.97
C GLY A 106 7.95 -2.11 0.59
N LEU A 107 7.83 -1.20 1.55
CA LEU A 107 7.24 0.12 1.41
C LEU A 107 8.20 1.19 1.93
N HIS A 108 8.73 1.99 1.01
CA HIS A 108 9.76 2.99 1.26
C HIS A 108 9.32 3.98 2.36
N GLY A 109 10.24 4.31 3.26
CA GLY A 109 9.95 5.22 4.38
C GLY A 109 9.01 4.64 5.45
N THR A 110 8.87 3.31 5.51
CA THR A 110 8.11 2.60 6.56
C THR A 110 8.90 1.43 7.13
N ALA A 111 8.37 0.79 8.19
CA ALA A 111 8.94 -0.43 8.76
C ALA A 111 8.59 -1.71 7.96
N MET A 112 7.79 -1.61 6.90
CA MET A 112 7.52 -2.73 6.00
C MET A 112 8.69 -2.88 5.02
N LEU A 113 9.75 -3.53 5.46
CA LEU A 113 10.96 -3.75 4.66
C LEU A 113 10.74 -4.87 3.61
N PRO A 114 11.62 -4.96 2.59
CA PRO A 114 11.75 -6.15 1.75
C PRO A 114 11.87 -7.43 2.57
N TRP A 115 11.17 -8.48 2.16
CA TRP A 115 11.23 -9.80 2.79
C TRP A 115 11.94 -10.81 1.90
N ASP A 116 12.88 -11.56 2.47
CA ASP A 116 13.53 -12.70 1.81
C ASP A 116 12.65 -13.96 1.90
N LEU A 117 11.53 -13.94 1.17
CA LEU A 117 10.60 -15.06 1.08
C LEU A 117 10.62 -15.65 -0.33
N LYS A 118 10.64 -16.98 -0.42
CA LYS A 118 10.43 -17.69 -1.69
C LYS A 118 8.99 -17.50 -2.17
N HIS A 119 8.76 -17.70 -3.46
CA HIS A 119 7.44 -17.52 -4.08
C HIS A 119 6.34 -18.36 -3.40
N ASP A 120 6.62 -19.61 -3.02
CA ASP A 120 5.67 -20.48 -2.32
C ASP A 120 5.38 -20.02 -0.88
N GLN A 121 6.35 -19.38 -0.22
CA GLN A 121 6.18 -18.75 1.08
C GLN A 121 5.34 -17.47 0.98
N MET A 122 5.62 -16.62 -0.02
CA MET A 122 4.82 -15.43 -0.31
C MET A 122 3.37 -15.81 -0.65
N PHE A 123 3.17 -16.82 -1.49
CA PHE A 123 1.84 -17.35 -1.79
C PHE A 123 1.12 -17.76 -0.51
N ALA A 124 1.76 -18.60 0.33
CA ALA A 124 1.17 -19.09 1.56
C ALA A 124 0.76 -17.96 2.52
N VAL A 125 1.66 -17.01 2.79
CA VAL A 125 1.37 -15.90 3.73
C VAL A 125 0.30 -14.95 3.18
N VAL A 126 0.29 -14.67 1.88
CA VAL A 126 -0.77 -13.85 1.27
C VAL A 126 -2.13 -14.53 1.37
N GLN A 127 -2.22 -15.84 1.11
CA GLN A 127 -3.50 -16.54 1.28
C GLN A 127 -3.96 -16.54 2.72
N TYR A 128 -3.04 -16.68 3.69
CA TYR A 128 -3.38 -16.55 5.10
C TYR A 128 -3.88 -15.15 5.44
N ILE A 129 -3.21 -14.08 4.97
CA ILE A 129 -3.62 -12.69 5.20
C ILE A 129 -5.06 -12.43 4.74
N LYS A 130 -5.47 -12.99 3.59
CA LYS A 130 -6.84 -12.85 3.09
C LYS A 130 -7.90 -13.41 4.05
N THR A 131 -7.54 -14.38 4.90
CA THR A 131 -8.46 -14.98 5.88
C THR A 131 -8.88 -14.02 6.99
N PHE A 132 -8.19 -12.88 7.16
CA PHE A 132 -8.61 -11.83 8.10
C PHE A 132 -9.85 -11.06 7.63
N ALA A 133 -10.18 -11.10 6.34
CA ALA A 133 -11.36 -10.44 5.77
C ALA A 133 -12.17 -11.39 4.86
N PRO A 134 -12.73 -12.48 5.43
CA PRO A 134 -13.41 -13.51 4.65
C PRO A 134 -14.60 -12.98 3.85
N GLN A 135 -15.33 -11.99 4.37
CA GLN A 135 -16.46 -11.35 3.70
C GLN A 135 -16.08 -10.66 2.37
N VAL A 136 -14.81 -10.27 2.25
CA VAL A 136 -14.25 -9.61 1.08
C VAL A 136 -13.59 -10.63 0.14
N TRP A 137 -12.79 -11.54 0.70
CA TRP A 137 -11.91 -12.40 -0.09
C TRP A 137 -12.44 -13.79 -0.39
N GLU A 138 -13.27 -14.38 0.48
CA GLU A 138 -13.70 -15.77 0.36
C GLU A 138 -14.99 -15.87 -0.47
N GLY A 139 -15.01 -16.82 -1.41
CA GLY A 139 -16.13 -17.08 -2.29
C GLY A 139 -15.76 -17.10 -3.78
N LYS A 140 -16.36 -18.01 -4.53
CA LYS A 140 -16.21 -18.12 -6.00
C LYS A 140 -16.86 -16.95 -6.75
N ASP A 141 -17.79 -16.26 -6.10
CA ASP A 141 -18.48 -15.08 -6.58
C ASP A 141 -17.62 -13.80 -6.48
N LYS A 142 -16.58 -13.81 -5.63
CA LYS A 142 -15.68 -12.66 -5.46
C LYS A 142 -14.78 -12.50 -6.67
N LYS A 143 -14.73 -11.28 -7.22
CA LYS A 143 -13.96 -10.95 -8.41
C LYS A 143 -12.78 -10.05 -8.05
N LEU A 144 -11.65 -10.29 -8.71
CA LEU A 144 -10.51 -9.39 -8.66
C LEU A 144 -10.79 -8.18 -9.55
N GLY A 145 -10.17 -7.06 -9.21
CA GLY A 145 -10.23 -5.84 -10.00
C GLY A 145 -9.55 -5.98 -11.36
N GLU A 146 -9.91 -5.10 -12.28
CA GLU A 146 -9.24 -5.03 -13.58
C GLU A 146 -7.82 -4.48 -13.38
N GLN A 147 -6.82 -5.19 -13.92
CA GLN A 147 -5.43 -4.76 -13.77
C GLN A 147 -5.16 -3.48 -14.57
N ILE A 148 -4.43 -2.57 -13.96
CA ILE A 148 -3.91 -1.40 -14.66
C ILE A 148 -2.87 -1.87 -15.67
N VAL A 149 -3.24 -1.78 -16.95
CA VAL A 149 -2.32 -1.99 -18.06
C VAL A 149 -1.55 -0.71 -18.33
N ILE A 150 -0.23 -0.79 -18.28
CA ILE A 150 0.66 0.30 -18.65
C ILE A 150 0.67 0.48 -20.17
N THR A 151 0.47 1.71 -20.63
CA THR A 151 0.60 2.05 -22.05
C THR A 151 2.06 2.30 -22.41
N LYS A 152 2.36 2.46 -23.70
CA LYS A 152 3.70 2.89 -24.12
C LYS A 152 3.89 4.36 -23.72
N ASP A 153 5.00 4.68 -23.05
CA ASP A 153 5.40 6.07 -22.78
C ASP A 153 5.55 6.84 -24.11
N PRO A 154 4.72 7.87 -24.36
CA PRO A 154 4.76 8.64 -25.59
C PRO A 154 5.96 9.60 -25.65
N TYR A 155 6.56 9.95 -24.51
CA TYR A 155 7.71 10.85 -24.43
C TYR A 155 9.02 10.09 -24.58
N GLY A 156 9.16 9.00 -23.82
CA GLY A 156 10.42 8.26 -23.68
C GLY A 156 11.57 9.15 -23.16
N GLU A 157 12.79 8.60 -23.11
CA GLU A 157 13.93 9.33 -22.54
C GLU A 157 14.31 10.58 -23.37
N ALA A 158 14.10 10.53 -24.69
CA ALA A 158 14.47 11.63 -25.59
C ALA A 158 13.65 12.91 -25.39
N HIS A 159 12.43 12.81 -24.85
CA HIS A 159 11.53 13.95 -24.66
C HIS A 159 11.17 14.19 -23.18
N LYS A 160 12.02 13.72 -22.26
CA LYS A 160 11.81 13.84 -20.81
C LYS A 160 11.53 15.28 -20.35
N ALA A 161 12.25 16.28 -20.87
CA ALA A 161 12.02 17.68 -20.50
C ALA A 161 10.61 18.18 -20.90
N ALA A 162 10.13 17.75 -22.09
CA ALA A 162 8.78 18.06 -22.53
C ALA A 162 7.72 17.35 -21.67
N ALA A 163 7.98 16.10 -21.28
CA ALA A 163 7.12 15.35 -20.36
C ALA A 163 6.99 16.03 -19.00
N ILE A 164 8.10 16.50 -18.42
CA ILE A 164 8.14 17.21 -17.13
C ILE A 164 7.33 18.50 -17.22
N GLU A 165 7.51 19.31 -18.28
CA GLU A 165 6.75 20.55 -18.46
C GLU A 165 5.26 20.31 -18.69
N ALA A 166 4.88 19.27 -19.45
CA ALA A 166 3.49 18.87 -19.61
C ALA A 166 2.89 18.40 -18.28
N GLY A 167 3.63 17.57 -17.52
CA GLY A 167 3.21 17.04 -16.23
C GLY A 167 3.04 18.13 -15.18
N LYS A 168 3.93 19.14 -15.16
CA LYS A 168 3.81 20.32 -14.30
C LYS A 168 2.47 21.04 -14.50
N LYS A 169 2.04 21.21 -15.76
CA LYS A 169 0.76 21.85 -16.10
C LYS A 169 -0.43 21.01 -15.65
N VAL A 170 -0.40 19.69 -15.90
CA VAL A 170 -1.49 18.79 -15.48
C VAL A 170 -1.60 18.73 -13.96
N TYR A 171 -0.46 18.60 -13.25
CA TYR A 171 -0.40 18.53 -11.80
C TYR A 171 -1.00 19.78 -11.13
N HIS A 172 -0.68 20.97 -11.64
CA HIS A 172 -1.15 22.23 -11.06
C HIS A 172 -2.53 22.67 -11.60
N GLY A 173 -2.88 22.28 -12.81
CA GLY A 173 -4.14 22.65 -13.48
C GLY A 173 -5.16 21.54 -13.41
N GLU A 174 -5.29 20.79 -14.51
CA GLU A 174 -6.38 19.85 -14.76
C GLU A 174 -6.59 18.80 -13.67
N ALA A 175 -5.51 18.20 -13.14
CA ALA A 175 -5.60 17.24 -12.06
C ALA A 175 -5.60 17.90 -10.66
N SER A 176 -5.23 19.18 -10.57
CA SER A 176 -5.20 19.96 -9.33
C SER A 176 -4.58 19.19 -8.14
N CYS A 177 -3.52 18.42 -8.37
CA CYS A 177 -2.90 17.55 -7.36
C CYS A 177 -2.42 18.34 -6.13
N TRP A 178 -2.08 19.61 -6.33
CA TRP A 178 -1.72 20.59 -5.29
C TRP A 178 -2.87 20.93 -4.31
N SER A 179 -4.10 20.47 -4.56
CA SER A 179 -5.19 20.62 -3.60
C SER A 179 -4.96 19.78 -2.33
N CYS A 180 -4.21 18.68 -2.43
CA CYS A 180 -3.88 17.77 -1.34
C CYS A 180 -2.37 17.64 -1.11
N HIS A 181 -1.61 17.54 -2.20
CA HIS A 181 -0.16 17.69 -2.17
C HIS A 181 0.18 19.18 -2.20
N ARG A 182 1.45 19.55 -2.05
CA ARG A 182 1.84 20.95 -2.19
C ARG A 182 1.99 21.36 -3.65
N ALA A 183 1.92 22.65 -3.91
CA ALA A 183 2.37 23.27 -5.14
C ALA A 183 3.92 23.30 -5.22
N TYR A 184 4.41 23.24 -6.45
CA TYR A 184 5.81 23.15 -6.84
C TYR A 184 6.17 24.18 -7.92
N VAL A 185 5.37 25.25 -8.02
CA VAL A 185 5.56 26.42 -8.87
C VAL A 185 5.33 27.68 -8.05
N ASP A 186 5.91 28.80 -8.45
CA ASP A 186 5.70 30.08 -7.75
C ASP A 186 4.23 30.54 -7.81
N LYS A 187 3.90 31.55 -7.01
CA LYS A 187 2.52 32.02 -6.81
C LYS A 187 1.93 32.60 -8.09
N GLN A 188 2.77 33.23 -8.92
CA GLN A 188 2.38 33.84 -10.18
C GLN A 188 2.10 32.77 -11.23
N GLU A 189 2.95 31.75 -11.33
CA GLU A 189 2.74 30.61 -12.22
C GLU A 189 1.52 29.80 -11.79
N LEU A 190 1.32 29.54 -10.48
CA LEU A 190 0.14 28.83 -10.00
C LEU A 190 -1.14 29.57 -10.36
N ALA A 191 -1.20 30.87 -10.06
CA ALA A 191 -2.35 31.71 -10.39
C ALA A 191 -2.66 31.71 -11.90
N LYS A 192 -1.61 31.70 -12.75
CA LYS A 192 -1.77 31.61 -14.20
C LYS A 192 -2.31 30.25 -14.64
N ILE A 193 -1.83 29.15 -14.05
CA ILE A 193 -2.29 27.79 -14.40
C ILE A 193 -3.74 27.57 -13.96
N THR A 194 -4.14 28.11 -12.80
CA THR A 194 -5.47 27.92 -12.22
C THR A 194 -6.48 29.00 -12.61
N ASP A 195 -6.13 29.90 -13.54
CA ASP A 195 -6.94 31.06 -13.94
C ASP A 195 -7.49 31.86 -12.73
N SER A 196 -6.62 32.10 -11.75
CA SER A 196 -6.94 32.73 -10.48
C SER A 196 -6.12 34.01 -10.27
N LYS A 197 -6.52 34.88 -9.33
CA LYS A 197 -5.66 36.01 -8.96
C LYS A 197 -4.56 35.54 -8.02
N VAL A 198 -3.38 36.15 -8.13
CA VAL A 198 -2.26 35.91 -7.20
C VAL A 198 -2.67 36.17 -5.74
N SER A 199 -3.55 37.13 -5.49
CA SER A 199 -4.09 37.42 -4.15
C SER A 199 -4.89 36.28 -3.53
N ASP A 200 -5.44 35.40 -4.37
CA ASP A 200 -6.37 34.35 -3.96
C ASP A 200 -5.64 33.04 -3.66
N ILE A 201 -4.36 32.93 -4.05
CA ILE A 201 -3.50 31.80 -3.71
C ILE A 201 -3.06 31.96 -2.24
N GLY A 202 -3.54 31.05 -1.39
CA GLY A 202 -3.13 30.99 0.01
C GLY A 202 -1.77 30.32 0.21
N GLU A 203 -1.14 30.58 1.35
CA GLU A 203 0.09 29.87 1.78
C GLU A 203 -0.13 28.36 1.95
N ASP A 204 -1.39 27.93 2.16
CA ASP A 204 -1.78 26.54 2.27
C ASP A 204 -1.61 25.77 0.95
N ALA A 205 -1.55 26.44 -0.20
CA ALA A 205 -1.22 25.83 -1.48
C ALA A 205 0.17 25.17 -1.46
N TYR A 206 1.08 25.66 -0.61
CA TYR A 206 2.45 25.18 -0.48
C TYR A 206 2.64 24.18 0.67
N GLN A 207 1.54 23.75 1.30
CA GLN A 207 1.55 22.80 2.40
C GLN A 207 0.90 21.48 1.97
N VAL A 208 1.45 20.36 2.46
CA VAL A 208 0.76 19.07 2.34
C VAL A 208 -0.42 19.03 3.30
N LYS A 209 -1.60 18.64 2.82
CA LYS A 209 -2.83 18.67 3.62
C LYS A 209 -3.14 17.30 4.19
N LEU A 210 -3.52 17.25 5.48
CA LEU A 210 -3.97 16.01 6.12
C LEU A 210 -5.21 15.46 5.42
N GLN A 211 -5.15 14.20 5.01
CA GLN A 211 -6.25 13.49 4.38
C GLN A 211 -6.84 12.48 5.36
N GLU A 212 -8.16 12.33 5.33
CA GLU A 212 -8.83 11.26 6.06
C GLU A 212 -8.57 9.91 5.38
N THR A 213 -8.63 8.84 6.17
CA THR A 213 -8.61 7.47 5.67
C THR A 213 -9.81 6.71 6.18
N GLU A 214 -10.16 5.62 5.48
CA GLU A 214 -11.29 4.77 5.88
C GLU A 214 -11.08 4.05 7.23
N TRP A 215 -9.85 4.07 7.77
CA TRP A 215 -9.49 3.45 9.04
C TRP A 215 -9.50 4.43 10.23
N GLY A 216 -10.07 5.63 10.06
CA GLY A 216 -10.29 6.58 11.15
C GLY A 216 -9.03 7.30 11.65
N PHE A 217 -7.94 7.25 10.88
CA PHE A 217 -6.75 8.07 11.12
C PHE A 217 -6.40 8.92 9.90
N LYS A 218 -5.71 10.04 10.13
CA LYS A 218 -5.28 10.96 9.07
C LYS A 218 -3.93 10.55 8.50
N ASN A 219 -3.77 10.62 7.19
CA ASN A 219 -2.48 10.47 6.52
C ASN A 219 -2.05 11.77 5.84
N LEU A 220 -0.73 12.02 5.86
CA LEU A 220 -0.13 13.05 5.02
C LEU A 220 0.28 12.43 3.67
N PRO A 221 -0.10 13.04 2.55
CA PRO A 221 0.51 12.78 1.25
C PRO A 221 2.02 13.09 1.31
N PRO A 222 2.86 12.43 0.49
CA PRO A 222 4.27 12.74 0.43
C PRO A 222 4.50 14.15 -0.12
N GLU A 223 5.42 14.86 0.52
CA GLU A 223 6.12 16.00 -0.08
C GLU A 223 7.24 15.43 -0.96
N PHE A 224 7.08 15.44 -2.28
CA PHE A 224 7.92 14.68 -3.21
C PHE A 224 9.41 15.04 -3.17
N THR A 225 9.79 16.26 -2.75
CA THR A 225 11.22 16.63 -2.63
C THR A 225 11.86 16.20 -1.31
N TRP A 226 11.10 15.61 -0.37
CA TRP A 226 11.59 15.26 0.97
C TRP A 226 11.18 13.86 1.43
N ASN A 227 9.94 13.47 1.17
CA ASN A 227 9.40 12.18 1.54
C ASN A 227 9.57 11.15 0.42
N ALA A 228 9.87 9.91 0.80
CA ALA A 228 9.82 8.80 -0.13
C ALA A 228 8.37 8.48 -0.54
N VAL A 229 8.15 8.20 -1.82
CA VAL A 229 6.91 7.58 -2.29
C VAL A 229 6.95 6.10 -1.94
N ARG A 230 5.99 5.63 -1.14
CA ARG A 230 6.06 4.31 -0.50
C ARG A 230 6.16 3.15 -1.49
N SER A 231 5.41 3.21 -2.58
CA SER A 231 5.20 2.06 -3.50
C SER A 231 5.82 2.22 -4.88
N ALA A 232 6.51 3.33 -5.15
CA ALA A 232 6.97 3.65 -6.49
C ALA A 232 8.27 4.44 -6.44
N THR A 233 9.25 4.02 -7.24
CA THR A 233 10.54 4.69 -7.42
C THR A 233 10.86 4.96 -8.89
N THR A 234 10.20 4.27 -9.83
CA THR A 234 10.36 4.51 -11.28
C THR A 234 9.17 5.27 -11.86
N VAL A 235 9.32 5.79 -13.09
CA VAL A 235 8.25 6.50 -13.80
C VAL A 235 7.08 5.56 -14.09
N GLU A 236 7.37 4.31 -14.45
CA GLU A 236 6.37 3.26 -14.71
C GLU A 236 5.56 2.93 -13.45
N GLU A 237 6.22 2.83 -12.30
CA GLU A 237 5.54 2.56 -11.03
C GLU A 237 4.70 3.76 -10.59
N LEU A 238 5.17 4.99 -10.87
CA LEU A 238 4.38 6.21 -10.65
C LEU A 238 3.16 6.26 -11.56
N TYR A 239 3.30 5.87 -12.83
CA TYR A 239 2.18 5.76 -13.77
C TYR A 239 1.12 4.81 -13.22
N VAL A 240 1.53 3.60 -12.80
CA VAL A 240 0.62 2.61 -12.22
C VAL A 240 -0.04 3.16 -10.96
N ARG A 241 0.71 3.83 -10.08
CA ARG A 241 0.16 4.43 -8.85
C ARG A 241 -0.88 5.52 -9.15
N LEU A 242 -0.63 6.41 -10.11
CA LEU A 242 -1.58 7.44 -10.50
C LEU A 242 -2.82 6.83 -11.16
N ALA A 243 -2.62 5.89 -12.08
CA ALA A 243 -3.71 5.20 -12.77
C ALA A 243 -4.58 4.36 -11.82
N ALA A 244 -3.98 3.71 -10.81
CA ALA A 244 -4.70 2.91 -9.82
C ALA A 244 -5.34 3.76 -8.72
N GLY A 245 -4.68 4.84 -8.28
CA GLY A 245 -4.99 5.52 -7.02
C GLY A 245 -4.43 4.80 -5.80
N VAL A 246 -4.87 5.19 -4.59
CA VAL A 246 -4.44 4.56 -3.33
C VAL A 246 -5.66 4.18 -2.51
N GLY A 247 -5.97 2.87 -2.48
CA GLY A 247 -7.16 2.31 -1.83
C GLY A 247 -7.32 2.72 -0.36
N GLY A 248 -8.53 3.06 0.05
CA GLY A 248 -8.87 3.52 1.41
C GLY A 248 -8.27 4.87 1.82
N THR A 249 -7.84 5.68 0.84
CA THR A 249 -7.39 7.06 1.06
C THR A 249 -8.07 8.02 0.09
N ALA A 250 -7.89 9.32 0.30
CA ALA A 250 -8.44 10.35 -0.58
C ALA A 250 -7.79 10.43 -1.98
N MET A 251 -6.75 9.64 -2.28
CA MET A 251 -6.10 9.64 -3.61
C MET A 251 -6.85 8.70 -4.58
N PRO A 252 -7.64 9.22 -5.52
CA PRO A 252 -8.47 8.42 -6.41
C PRO A 252 -7.64 7.79 -7.54
N SER A 253 -8.29 6.95 -8.34
CA SER A 253 -7.80 6.56 -9.67
C SER A 253 -7.86 7.76 -10.62
N TRP A 254 -6.74 8.07 -11.28
CA TRP A 254 -6.70 9.09 -12.32
C TRP A 254 -6.95 8.54 -13.72
N LYS A 255 -6.93 7.22 -13.89
CA LYS A 255 -7.31 6.59 -15.16
C LYS A 255 -8.78 6.88 -15.45
N GLY A 256 -9.04 7.38 -16.65
CA GLY A 256 -10.38 7.81 -17.09
C GLY A 256 -10.74 9.24 -16.71
N THR A 257 -10.00 9.87 -15.78
CA THR A 257 -10.16 11.29 -15.43
C THR A 257 -9.23 12.16 -16.27
N ILE A 258 -7.98 11.72 -16.43
CA ILE A 258 -6.99 12.30 -17.36
C ILE A 258 -6.50 11.21 -18.33
N THR A 259 -5.97 11.63 -19.47
CA THR A 259 -5.47 10.73 -20.52
C THR A 259 -4.19 10.00 -20.09
N ASP A 260 -3.89 8.86 -20.71
CA ASP A 260 -2.67 8.10 -20.43
C ASP A 260 -1.40 8.92 -20.68
N GLU A 261 -1.38 9.75 -21.72
CA GLU A 261 -0.28 10.68 -21.98
C GLU A 261 -0.10 11.67 -20.83
N GLN A 262 -1.19 12.21 -20.27
CA GLN A 262 -1.12 13.11 -19.12
C GLN A 262 -0.64 12.37 -17.85
N ILE A 263 -1.05 11.12 -17.62
CA ILE A 263 -0.54 10.30 -16.49
C ILE A 263 0.97 10.09 -16.63
N TRP A 264 1.46 9.80 -17.83
CA TRP A 264 2.90 9.71 -18.12
C TRP A 264 3.62 11.03 -17.84
N ALA A 265 3.07 12.14 -18.31
CA ALA A 265 3.63 13.46 -18.08
C ALA A 265 3.74 13.77 -16.58
N VAL A 266 2.67 13.54 -15.80
CA VAL A 266 2.68 13.73 -14.34
C VAL A 266 3.66 12.79 -13.66
N SER A 267 3.83 11.56 -14.15
CA SER A 267 4.78 10.59 -13.60
C SER A 267 6.24 11.05 -13.79
N HIS A 268 6.58 11.56 -14.97
CA HIS A 268 7.88 12.19 -15.25
C HIS A 268 8.10 13.43 -14.36
N TYR A 269 7.08 14.27 -14.22
CA TYR A 269 7.12 15.45 -13.36
C TYR A 269 7.36 15.09 -11.89
N VAL A 270 6.56 14.19 -11.32
CA VAL A 270 6.71 13.72 -9.93
C VAL A 270 8.07 13.05 -9.73
N LYS A 271 8.55 12.25 -10.69
CA LYS A 271 9.89 11.65 -10.63
C LYS A 271 10.98 12.71 -10.57
N SER A 272 10.87 13.78 -11.36
CA SER A 272 11.84 14.89 -11.33
C SER A 272 11.89 15.59 -9.97
N LEU A 273 10.75 15.73 -9.29
CA LEU A 273 10.68 16.28 -7.93
C LEU A 273 11.29 15.32 -6.90
N MET A 274 11.04 14.01 -7.06
CA MET A 274 11.64 12.97 -6.21
C MET A 274 13.17 12.95 -6.32
N ASP A 275 13.70 13.20 -7.51
CA ASP A 275 15.15 13.22 -7.78
C ASP A 275 15.86 14.43 -7.15
N LEU A 276 15.12 15.47 -6.75
CA LEU A 276 15.67 16.56 -5.96
C LEU A 276 15.94 16.13 -4.50
N LYS A 277 15.38 15.02 -4.02
CA LYS A 277 15.58 14.62 -2.63
C LYS A 277 17.07 14.37 -2.35
N ASP A 278 17.56 14.96 -1.26
CA ASP A 278 18.97 14.92 -0.83
C ASP A 278 19.98 15.58 -1.80
N SER A 279 19.50 16.31 -2.81
CA SER A 279 20.32 17.09 -3.76
C SER A 279 20.58 18.53 -3.26
N PRO A 280 21.72 19.16 -3.60
CA PRO A 280 21.94 20.58 -3.31
C PRO A 280 20.95 21.49 -4.07
N GLU A 281 20.54 21.11 -5.28
CA GLU A 281 19.61 21.85 -6.14
C GLU A 281 18.22 21.99 -5.52
N ARG A 282 17.85 21.09 -4.61
CA ARG A 282 16.58 21.16 -3.88
C ARG A 282 16.39 22.49 -3.18
N LYS A 283 17.43 23.02 -2.52
CA LYS A 283 17.30 24.25 -1.74
C LYS A 283 16.95 25.42 -2.64
N GLU A 284 17.67 25.55 -3.76
CA GLU A 284 17.45 26.60 -4.75
C GLU A 284 16.07 26.49 -5.38
N PHE A 285 15.68 25.27 -5.79
CA PHE A 285 14.33 25.01 -6.31
C PHE A 285 13.25 25.45 -5.31
N MET A 286 13.40 25.05 -4.05
CA MET A 286 12.46 25.38 -2.98
C MET A 286 12.40 26.86 -2.63
N GLU A 287 13.49 27.61 -2.82
CA GLU A 287 13.53 29.06 -2.66
C GLU A 287 12.90 29.78 -3.85
N SER A 288 12.98 29.21 -5.06
CA SER A 288 12.41 29.79 -6.27
C SER A 288 10.88 29.76 -6.34
N ILE A 289 10.23 28.87 -5.58
CA ILE A 289 8.77 28.65 -5.60
C ILE A 289 8.05 29.23 -4.36
N LYS A 290 8.72 30.10 -3.59
CA LYS A 290 8.15 30.82 -2.45
C LYS A 290 7.51 32.13 -2.84
#